data_AF-A0A6J7PKU8-F1
#
_entry.id   AF-A0A6J7PKU8-F1
#
_cell.length_a   1.000
_cell.length_b   1.000
_cell.length_c   1.000
_cell.angle_alpha   90.00
_cell.angle_beta   90.00
_cell.angle_gamma   90.00
#
_symmetry.space_group_name_H-M   'P 1'
#
loop_
_entity.id
_entity.type
_entity.pdbx_description
1 polymer ?
#
loop_
_entity_poly.entity_id
_entity_poly.type
_entity_poly.pdbx_seq_one_letter_code
_entity_poly.pdbx_strand_id
1 'polypeptide(L)'
;MFSTPTKLGVISADTSGKIAGTFNLPNGIESGEHRVVLSGKNRNGTDVVLGIGLSYGAVNSGSTLTRVLIAIPIALAILFGLFLPAVSRRRRKAVGA
;
A
#
# COMPACT_ATOMS: atom_id res chain seq x y z
N MET A 1 -3.73 18.53 -13.95
CA MET A 1 -4.31 19.16 -12.75
C MET A 1 -3.16 19.45 -11.80
N PHE A 2 -2.85 20.71 -11.53
CA PHE A 2 -1.83 21.09 -10.54
C PHE A 2 -2.55 21.38 -9.22
N SER A 3 -2.17 20.69 -8.15
CA SER A 3 -2.68 20.99 -6.80
C SER A 3 -2.12 22.34 -6.33
N THR A 4 -2.92 23.09 -5.57
CA THR A 4 -2.46 24.31 -4.89
C THR A 4 -1.88 23.92 -3.53
N PRO A 5 -0.54 23.88 -3.36
CA PRO A 5 0.06 23.44 -2.10
C PRO A 5 -0.19 24.48 -0.99
N THR A 6 -0.43 24.00 0.23
CA THR A 6 -0.54 24.86 1.42
C THR A 6 0.79 24.86 2.16
N LYS A 7 1.34 26.05 2.44
CA LYS A 7 2.58 26.19 3.21
C LYS A 7 2.32 25.87 4.69
N LEU A 8 2.94 24.80 5.18
CA LEU A 8 2.81 24.38 6.58
C LEU A 8 3.76 25.12 7.54
N GLY A 9 4.90 25.62 7.04
CA GLY A 9 5.88 26.34 7.84
C GLY A 9 7.20 26.59 7.13
N VAL A 10 8.18 27.09 7.88
CA VAL A 10 9.58 27.24 7.45
C VAL A 10 10.45 26.66 8.56
N ILE A 11 11.48 25.91 8.18
CA ILE A 11 12.45 25.35 9.10
C ILE A 11 13.85 25.47 8.49
N SER A 12 14.85 25.72 9.34
CA SER A 12 16.24 25.69 8.95
C SER A 12 16.88 24.38 9.38
N ALA A 13 17.78 23.86 8.56
CA ALA A 13 18.66 22.77 8.97
C ALA A 13 19.69 23.27 9.98
N ASP A 14 20.10 22.39 10.89
CA ASP A 14 21.20 22.66 11.83
C ASP A 14 22.59 22.56 11.17
N THR A 15 23.64 22.68 11.97
CA THR A 15 25.03 22.58 11.50
C THR A 15 25.39 21.19 10.95
N SER A 16 24.61 20.15 11.25
CA SER A 16 24.75 18.79 10.71
C SER A 16 23.88 18.55 9.47
N GLY A 17 23.04 19.51 9.07
CA GLY A 17 22.08 19.36 7.97
C GLY A 17 20.78 18.66 8.39
N LYS A 18 20.56 18.43 9.68
CA LYS A 18 19.34 17.79 10.19
C LYS A 18 18.22 18.81 10.28
N ILE A 19 17.02 18.37 9.92
CA ILE A 19 15.77 19.11 10.04
C ILE A 19 14.86 18.30 10.95
N ALA A 20 14.35 18.90 12.02
CA ALA A 20 13.38 18.27 12.91
C ALA A 20 12.35 19.32 13.35
N GLY A 21 11.08 19.05 13.08
CA GLY A 21 9.98 19.94 13.44
C GLY A 21 8.66 19.23 13.31
N THR A 22 7.66 19.75 14.01
CA THR A 22 6.27 19.33 13.92
C THR A 22 5.47 20.40 13.20
N PHE A 23 4.60 19.95 12.28
CA PHE A 23 3.72 20.82 11.53
C PHE A 23 2.29 20.35 11.72
N ASN A 24 1.38 21.28 11.97
CA ASN A 24 -0.04 20.97 12.03
C ASN A 24 -0.57 20.81 10.60
N LEU A 25 -1.25 19.69 10.36
CA LEU A 25 -1.98 19.50 9.12
C LEU A 25 -3.22 20.42 9.13
N PRO A 26 -3.51 21.10 8.01
CA PRO A 26 -4.74 21.89 7.89
C PRO A 26 -5.98 20.99 8.04
N ASN A 27 -7.04 21.57 8.59
CA ASN A 27 -8.33 20.88 8.69
C ASN A 27 -8.95 20.71 7.29
N GLY A 28 -9.70 19.63 7.09
CA GLY A 28 -10.40 19.37 5.82
C GLY A 28 -9.56 18.67 4.75
N ILE A 29 -8.45 18.01 5.12
CA ILE A 29 -7.73 17.14 4.19
C ILE A 29 -8.59 15.90 3.88
N GLU A 30 -8.88 15.68 2.61
CA GLU A 30 -9.63 14.52 2.14
C GLU A 30 -8.84 13.22 2.36
N SER A 31 -9.54 12.10 2.55
CA SER A 31 -8.89 10.79 2.59
C SER A 31 -8.29 10.47 1.21
N GLY A 32 -7.01 10.09 1.16
CA GLY A 32 -6.35 9.75 -0.10
C GLY A 32 -4.83 9.89 -0.05
N GLU A 33 -4.23 9.92 -1.24
CA GLU A 33 -2.80 10.17 -1.41
C GLU A 33 -2.51 11.66 -1.41
N HIS A 34 -1.57 12.06 -0.54
CA HIS A 34 -1.10 13.43 -0.40
C HIS A 34 0.42 13.46 -0.52
N ARG A 35 0.96 14.67 -0.75
CA ARG A 35 2.39 14.90 -0.81
C ARG A 35 2.78 16.06 0.09
N VAL A 36 3.71 15.80 0.99
CA VAL A 36 4.42 16.85 1.72
C VAL A 36 5.67 17.20 0.94
N VAL A 37 5.87 18.48 0.68
CA VAL A 37 7.00 18.99 -0.08
C VAL A 37 7.83 19.90 0.81
N LEU A 38 9.12 19.62 0.92
CA LEU A 38 10.11 20.51 1.49
C LEU A 38 10.86 21.16 0.35
N SER A 39 10.74 22.48 0.22
CA SER A 39 11.46 23.28 -0.77
C SER A 39 12.36 24.28 -0.05
N GLY A 40 13.63 24.34 -0.45
CA GLY A 40 14.58 25.27 0.14
C GLY A 40 15.87 25.37 -0.66
N LYS A 41 16.88 26.04 -0.09
CA LYS A 41 18.23 26.13 -0.64
C LYS A 41 19.19 25.28 0.18
N ASN A 42 20.09 24.57 -0.48
CA ASN A 42 21.21 23.90 0.19
C ASN A 42 22.31 24.91 0.59
N ARG A 43 23.36 24.43 1.26
CA ARG A 43 24.52 25.26 1.65
C ARG A 43 25.23 25.98 0.49
N ASN A 44 25.12 25.44 -0.72
CA ASN A 44 25.73 25.98 -1.93
C ASN A 44 24.78 26.96 -2.66
N GLY A 45 23.62 27.27 -2.08
CA GLY A 45 22.61 28.18 -2.67
C GLY A 45 21.74 27.54 -3.76
N THR A 46 21.93 26.24 -4.05
CA THR A 46 21.15 25.49 -5.04
C THR A 46 19.77 25.17 -4.48
N ASP A 47 18.73 25.32 -5.31
CA ASP A 47 17.37 24.94 -4.93
C ASP A 47 17.23 23.43 -4.84
N VAL A 48 16.64 22.96 -3.75
CA VAL A 48 16.39 21.54 -3.46
C VAL A 48 14.93 21.37 -3.09
N VAL A 49 14.30 20.36 -3.69
CA VAL A 49 12.92 19.98 -3.43
C VAL A 49 12.87 18.50 -3.06
N LEU A 50 12.34 18.20 -1.88
CA LEU A 50 12.10 16.84 -1.41
C LEU A 50 10.59 16.62 -1.27
N GLY A 51 10.05 15.67 -2.02
CA GLY A 51 8.65 15.27 -1.93
C GLY A 51 8.51 13.95 -1.19
N ILE A 52 7.66 13.92 -0.16
CA ILE A 52 7.31 12.72 0.61
C ILE A 52 5.83 12.42 0.35
N GLY A 53 5.55 11.24 -0.18
CA GLY A 53 4.19 10.75 -0.36
C GLY A 53 3.64 10.19 0.94
N LEU A 54 2.38 10.49 1.26
CA LEU A 54 1.69 9.97 2.43
C LEU A 54 0.24 9.64 2.08
N SER A 55 -0.24 8.50 2.56
CA SER A 55 -1.66 8.16 2.50
C SER A 55 -2.32 8.60 3.79
N TYR A 56 -3.29 9.49 3.70
CA TYR A 56 -4.09 9.96 4.82
C TYR A 56 -5.47 9.32 4.76
N GLY A 57 -5.93 8.72 5.85
CA GLY A 57 -7.24 8.10 5.94
C GLY A 57 -7.22 6.73 6.60
N ALA A 58 -8.39 6.09 6.61
CA ALA A 58 -8.52 4.74 7.14
C ALA A 58 -7.77 3.75 6.25
N VAL A 59 -6.87 2.98 6.85
CA VAL A 59 -6.27 1.81 6.20
C VAL A 59 -7.33 0.73 6.07
N ASN A 60 -8.02 0.72 4.93
CA ASN A 60 -8.99 -0.31 4.59
C ASN A 60 -8.24 -1.64 4.39
N SER A 61 -8.17 -2.45 5.44
CA SER A 61 -7.75 -3.84 5.32
C SER A 61 -8.71 -4.53 4.37
N GLY A 62 -8.20 -5.00 3.21
CA GLY A 62 -9.03 -5.54 2.14
C GLY A 62 -10.07 -6.56 2.63
N SER A 63 -11.26 -6.52 2.03
CA SER A 63 -12.45 -7.26 2.47
C SER A 63 -12.19 -8.76 2.68
N THR A 64 -12.63 -9.28 3.83
CA THR A 64 -12.64 -10.72 4.13
C THR A 64 -13.35 -11.51 3.04
N LEU A 65 -14.41 -10.94 2.45
CA LEU A 65 -15.14 -11.57 1.35
C LEU A 65 -14.26 -11.77 0.12
N THR A 66 -13.48 -10.75 -0.28
CA THR A 66 -12.55 -10.84 -1.41
C THR A 66 -11.48 -11.90 -1.16
N ARG A 67 -10.96 -11.98 0.07
CA ARG A 67 -9.98 -13.03 0.44
C ARG A 67 -10.58 -14.43 0.33
N VAL A 68 -11.81 -14.62 0.83
CA VAL A 68 -12.51 -15.92 0.77
C VAL A 68 -12.82 -16.32 -0.67
N LEU A 69 -13.28 -15.39 -1.52
CA LEU A 69 -13.57 -15.65 -2.93
C LEU A 69 -12.34 -16.10 -3.73
N ILE A 70 -11.14 -15.63 -3.36
CA ILE A 70 -9.88 -16.10 -3.96
C ILE A 70 -9.46 -17.47 -3.38
N ALA A 71 -9.66 -17.68 -2.07
CA ALA A 71 -9.24 -18.90 -1.41
C ALA A 71 -10.04 -20.14 -1.86
N ILE A 72 -11.35 -20.01 -2.12
CA ILE A 72 -12.22 -21.13 -2.48
C ILE A 72 -11.77 -21.85 -3.77
N PRO A 73 -11.55 -21.17 -4.92
CA PRO A 73 -11.08 -21.82 -6.15
C PRO A 73 -9.75 -22.56 -5.97
N ILE A 74 -8.81 -21.97 -5.23
CA ILE A 74 -7.50 -22.57 -4.95
C ILE A 74 -7.66 -23.86 -4.13
N ALA A 75 -8.44 -23.79 -3.05
CA ALA A 75 -8.70 -24.95 -2.20
C ALA A 75 -9.41 -26.08 -2.97
N LEU A 76 -10.40 -25.73 -3.81
CA LEU A 76 -11.09 -26.70 -4.67
C LEU A 76 -10.14 -27.33 -5.69
N ALA A 77 -9.28 -26.55 -6.34
CA ALA A 77 -8.29 -27.07 -7.30
C ALA A 77 -7.34 -28.07 -6.64
N ILE A 78 -6.85 -27.77 -5.43
CA ILE A 78 -5.99 -28.67 -4.66
C ILE A 78 -6.76 -29.95 -4.29
N LEU A 79 -7.98 -29.83 -3.79
CA LEU A 79 -8.84 -30.98 -3.45
C LEU A 79 -9.05 -31.89 -4.66
N PHE A 80 -9.45 -31.31 -5.80
CA PHE A 80 -9.65 -32.06 -7.04
C PHE A 80 -8.34 -32.71 -7.51
N GLY A 81 -7.23 -31.97 -7.53
CA GLY A 81 -5.92 -32.49 -7.93
C GLY A 81 -5.46 -33.68 -7.09
N LEU A 82 -5.73 -33.68 -5.78
CA LEU A 82 -5.35 -34.78 -4.89
C LEU A 82 -6.30 -35.97 -4.95
N PHE A 83 -7.62 -35.73 -5.00
CA PHE A 83 -8.62 -36.80 -4.81
C PHE A 83 -9.18 -37.41 -6.11
N LEU A 84 -9.23 -36.68 -7.25
CA LEU A 84 -9.68 -37.26 -8.53
C LEU A 84 -8.85 -38.47 -8.97
N PRO A 85 -7.50 -38.48 -8.88
CA PRO A 85 -6.71 -39.64 -9.29
C PRO A 85 -7.00 -40.89 -8.45
N ALA A 86 -7.13 -40.71 -7.13
CA ALA A 86 -7.41 -41.79 -6.20
C ALA A 86 -8.81 -42.40 -6.42
N VAL A 87 -9.83 -41.55 -6.58
CA VAL A 87 -11.22 -42.00 -6.84
C VAL A 87 -11.33 -42.63 -8.22
N SER A 88 -10.71 -42.06 -9.26
CA SER A 88 -10.67 -42.61 -10.62
C SER A 88 -10.01 -44.00 -10.66
N ARG A 89 -8.87 -44.17 -9.97
CA ARG A 89 -8.18 -45.47 -9.88
C ARG A 89 -9.03 -46.53 -9.17
N ARG A 90 -9.73 -46.15 -8.09
CA ARG A 90 -10.63 -47.08 -7.37
C ARG A 90 -11.80 -47.52 -8.25
N ARG A 91 -12.42 -46.59 -9.00
CA ARG A 91 -13.51 -46.93 -9.93
C ARG A 91 -13.05 -47.87 -11.05
N ARG A 92 -11.87 -47.65 -11.64
CA ARG A 92 -11.32 -48.56 -12.66
C ARG A 92 -11.10 -49.98 -12.14
N LYS A 93 -10.65 -50.13 -10.88
CA LYS A 93 -10.51 -51.45 -10.25
C LYS A 93 -11.85 -52.14 -9.95
N ALA A 94 -12.91 -51.37 -9.69
CA ALA A 94 -14.24 -51.92 -9.38
C ALA A 94 -15.04 -52.35 -10.64
N VAL A 95 -14.73 -51.79 -11.81
CA VAL A 95 -15.37 -52.16 -13.09
C VAL A 95 -14.61 -53.29 -13.82
N GLY A 96 -13.35 -53.52 -13.47
CA GLY A 96 -12.51 -54.59 -14.04
C GLY A 96 -12.38 -55.85 -13.17
N ALA A 97 -13.26 -56.04 -12.19
CA ALA A 97 -13.33 -57.21 -11.31
C ALA A 97 -14.67 -57.93 -11.50
#